data_AF-A0A961VHN9-F1
#
_entry.id   AF-A0A961VHN9-F1
#
_cell.length_a   1.000
_cell.length_b   1.000
_cell.length_c   1.000
_cell.angle_alpha   90.00
_cell.angle_beta   90.00
_cell.angle_gamma   90.00
#
_symmetry.space_group_name_H-M   'P 1'
#
loop_
_entity.id
_entity.type
_entity.pdbx_description
1 polymer ?
#
loop_
_entity_poly.entity_id
_entity_poly.type
_entity_poly.pdbx_seq_one_letter_code
_entity_poly.pdbx_strand_id
1 'polypeptide(L)'
;RVEPHSEGLRTRIWWGSATNATAEWAAKLGMNLQSSTLKFDETGEPFHVQQAKQIRAYRDAWKAAGHKWEPRVSVSRSIFALVDERDRMYFGRSGESQDQIGMIDENTRAIFGRSFAAEPDRLIEELKGDEAIAEADTLLLTVPNQLGVDYNAHVIEAILTHVAPGLGWR
;
A
#
# COMPACT_ATOMS: atom_id res chain seq x y z
N ARG A 1 -15.37 -7.98 30.37
CA ARG A 1 -15.59 -7.11 29.18
C ARG A 1 -14.77 -5.86 29.39
N VAL A 2 -14.00 -5.44 28.38
CA VAL A 2 -13.19 -4.21 28.46
C VAL A 2 -14.13 -3.02 28.25
N GLU A 3 -14.06 -2.03 29.14
CA GLU A 3 -14.82 -0.79 29.05
C GLU A 3 -13.86 0.39 28.81
N PRO A 4 -14.25 1.39 27.99
CA PRO A 4 -15.53 1.53 27.31
C PRO A 4 -15.71 0.56 26.12
N HIS A 5 -16.87 -0.07 26.04
CA HIS A 5 -17.18 -1.02 24.97
C HIS A 5 -17.51 -0.32 23.64
N SER A 6 -16.78 -0.67 22.59
CA SER A 6 -17.06 -0.26 21.22
C SER A 6 -17.57 -1.47 20.41
N GLU A 7 -18.85 -1.46 20.07
CA GLU A 7 -19.47 -2.52 19.28
C GLU A 7 -18.82 -2.63 17.89
N GLY A 8 -18.53 -3.85 17.45
CA GLY A 8 -17.87 -4.12 16.17
C GLY A 8 -16.38 -3.74 16.12
N LEU A 9 -15.75 -3.31 17.22
CA LEU A 9 -14.33 -2.91 17.19
C LEU A 9 -13.43 -4.00 16.60
N ARG A 10 -13.68 -5.27 16.93
CA ARG A 10 -12.89 -6.41 16.42
C ARG A 10 -12.83 -6.48 14.90
N THR A 11 -13.87 -6.05 14.18
CA THR A 11 -13.89 -6.07 12.70
C THR A 11 -13.25 -4.82 12.08
N ARG A 12 -12.85 -3.85 12.91
CA ARG A 12 -12.23 -2.58 12.49
C ARG A 12 -10.75 -2.47 12.87
N ILE A 13 -10.16 -3.49 13.48
CA ILE A 13 -8.74 -3.50 13.83
C ILE A 13 -7.92 -3.88 12.60
N TRP A 14 -6.84 -3.13 12.37
CA TRP A 14 -5.88 -3.36 11.30
C TRP A 14 -4.53 -3.72 11.90
N TRP A 15 -3.80 -4.58 11.20
CA TRP A 15 -2.42 -4.95 11.54
C TRP A 15 -1.48 -4.59 10.38
N GLY A 16 -0.47 -3.78 10.68
CA GLY A 16 0.63 -3.50 9.75
C GLY A 16 1.63 -4.64 9.75
N SER A 17 1.73 -5.38 8.64
CA SER A 17 2.48 -6.62 8.59
C SER A 17 3.82 -6.48 7.87
N ALA A 18 4.92 -6.71 8.58
CA ALA A 18 6.26 -6.64 8.03
C ALA A 18 6.72 -7.95 7.34
N THR A 19 6.06 -9.09 7.58
CA THR A 19 6.43 -10.41 7.03
C THR A 19 5.19 -11.18 6.57
N ASN A 20 5.37 -12.26 5.82
CA ASN A 20 4.28 -13.19 5.50
C ASN A 20 3.74 -13.85 6.78
N ALA A 21 4.64 -14.29 7.68
CA ALA A 21 4.27 -14.93 8.94
C ALA A 21 3.38 -14.04 9.84
N THR A 22 3.69 -12.74 9.92
CA THR A 22 2.87 -11.80 10.71
C THR A 22 1.53 -11.50 10.06
N ALA A 23 1.43 -11.62 8.73
CA ALA A 23 0.16 -11.47 8.03
C ALA A 23 -0.75 -12.67 8.30
N GLU A 24 -0.22 -13.89 8.20
CA GLU A 24 -0.96 -15.11 8.56
C GLU A 24 -1.42 -15.10 10.03
N TRP A 25 -0.57 -14.62 10.93
CA TRP A 25 -0.93 -14.46 12.35
C TRP A 25 -2.08 -13.47 12.52
N ALA A 26 -2.03 -12.32 11.86
CA ALA A 26 -3.11 -11.34 11.88
C ALA A 26 -4.42 -11.91 11.33
N ALA A 27 -4.33 -12.71 10.25
CA ALA A 27 -5.47 -13.42 9.68
C ALA A 27 -6.11 -14.38 10.67
N LYS A 28 -5.31 -15.20 11.36
CA LYS A 28 -5.79 -16.15 12.38
C LYS A 28 -6.52 -15.43 13.53
N LEU A 29 -6.10 -14.22 13.88
CA LEU A 29 -6.70 -13.41 14.94
C LEU A 29 -7.91 -12.57 14.49
N GLY A 30 -8.25 -12.56 13.20
CA GLY A 30 -9.41 -11.82 12.70
C GLY A 30 -9.16 -10.32 12.50
N MET A 31 -7.92 -9.89 12.26
CA MET A 31 -7.59 -8.48 12.00
C MET A 31 -7.48 -8.22 10.50
N ASN A 32 -7.86 -7.02 10.05
CA ASN A 32 -7.62 -6.54 8.69
C ASN A 32 -6.10 -6.39 8.43
N LEU A 33 -5.68 -6.53 7.18
CA LEU A 33 -4.26 -6.43 6.80
C LEU A 33 -3.92 -5.06 6.24
N GLN A 34 -2.85 -4.46 6.75
CA GLN A 34 -2.14 -3.38 6.09
C GLN A 34 -0.77 -3.90 5.66
N SER A 35 -0.45 -3.72 4.38
CA SER A 35 0.91 -3.84 3.85
C SER A 35 1.42 -2.45 3.47
N SER A 36 2.51 -2.01 4.10
CA SER A 36 2.94 -0.60 4.03
C SER A 36 3.74 -0.29 2.76
N THR A 37 4.47 0.82 2.74
CA THR A 37 5.45 1.13 1.69
C THR A 37 6.78 0.38 1.89
N LEU A 38 6.87 -0.45 2.94
CA LEU A 38 8.00 -1.29 3.28
C LEU A 38 7.52 -2.65 3.80
N LYS A 39 8.31 -3.69 3.49
CA LYS A 39 8.18 -5.05 4.00
C LYS A 39 9.58 -5.65 4.18
N PHE A 40 9.73 -6.64 5.05
CA PHE A 40 10.98 -7.39 5.14
C PHE A 40 11.18 -8.16 3.83
N ASP A 41 12.39 -8.09 3.29
CA ASP A 41 12.71 -8.77 2.05
C ASP A 41 12.89 -10.27 2.33
N GLU A 42 11.89 -11.06 1.95
CA GLU A 42 11.83 -12.50 2.24
C GLU A 42 12.30 -13.35 1.05
N THR A 43 12.36 -12.78 -0.16
CA THR A 43 12.58 -13.55 -1.39
C THR A 43 13.54 -12.91 -2.40
N GLY A 44 13.86 -11.62 -2.27
CA GLY A 44 14.49 -10.84 -3.35
C GLY A 44 13.53 -10.50 -4.50
N GLU A 45 12.23 -10.83 -4.34
CA GLU A 45 11.11 -10.49 -5.23
C GLU A 45 11.05 -8.96 -5.50
N PRO A 46 10.56 -8.41 -6.63
CA PRO A 46 10.10 -7.01 -6.64
C PRO A 46 9.08 -6.74 -5.53
N PHE A 47 9.03 -5.50 -5.04
CA PHE A 47 8.26 -5.14 -3.85
C PHE A 47 6.78 -5.54 -3.96
N HIS A 48 6.15 -5.18 -5.08
CA HIS A 48 4.74 -5.47 -5.32
C HIS A 48 4.45 -6.98 -5.39
N VAL A 49 5.38 -7.79 -5.91
CA VAL A 49 5.24 -9.25 -5.96
C VAL A 49 5.30 -9.83 -4.53
N GLN A 50 6.22 -9.34 -3.70
CA GLN A 50 6.32 -9.79 -2.31
C GLN A 50 5.09 -9.42 -1.50
N GLN A 51 4.50 -8.24 -1.74
CA GLN A 51 3.24 -7.83 -1.12
C GLN A 51 2.06 -8.67 -1.62
N ALA A 52 1.95 -8.94 -2.91
CA ALA A 52 0.89 -9.80 -3.45
C ALA A 52 0.95 -11.19 -2.80
N LYS A 53 2.14 -11.79 -2.66
CA LYS A 53 2.32 -13.05 -1.94
C LYS A 53 1.90 -12.98 -0.47
N GLN A 54 2.20 -11.87 0.21
CA GLN A 54 1.75 -11.63 1.59
C GLN A 54 0.22 -11.59 1.68
N ILE A 55 -0.44 -10.93 0.73
CA ILE A 55 -1.91 -10.83 0.66
C ILE A 55 -2.53 -12.20 0.41
N ARG A 56 -1.99 -12.99 -0.52
CA ARG A 56 -2.43 -14.37 -0.79
C ARG A 56 -2.31 -15.24 0.46
N ALA A 57 -1.15 -15.23 1.13
CA ALA A 57 -0.93 -15.98 2.35
C ALA A 57 -1.89 -15.57 3.49
N TYR A 58 -2.14 -14.27 3.63
CA TYR A 58 -3.15 -13.74 4.56
C TYR A 58 -4.55 -14.26 4.25
N ARG A 59 -4.98 -14.20 2.98
CA ARG A 59 -6.32 -14.64 2.56
C ARG A 59 -6.51 -16.16 2.74
N ASP A 60 -5.48 -16.95 2.46
CA ASP A 60 -5.48 -18.39 2.71
C ASP A 60 -5.62 -18.71 4.21
N ALA A 61 -4.82 -18.03 5.05
CA ALA A 61 -4.89 -18.18 6.50
C ALA A 61 -6.24 -17.70 7.07
N TRP A 62 -6.83 -16.64 6.51
CA TRP A 62 -8.17 -16.15 6.90
C TRP A 62 -9.24 -17.19 6.61
N LYS A 63 -9.23 -17.74 5.40
CA LYS A 63 -10.16 -18.79 4.97
C LYS A 63 -10.04 -20.03 5.87
N ALA A 64 -8.81 -20.44 6.19
CA ALA A 64 -8.57 -21.57 7.08
C ALA A 64 -9.05 -21.31 8.52
N ALA A 65 -8.98 -20.06 9.00
CA ALA A 65 -9.44 -19.68 10.34
C ALA A 65 -10.98 -19.65 10.47
N GLY A 66 -11.72 -19.52 9.36
CA GLY A 66 -13.18 -19.65 9.36
C GLY A 66 -13.94 -18.48 10.02
N HIS A 67 -13.40 -17.26 9.92
CA HIS A 67 -14.07 -16.07 10.46
C HIS A 67 -15.43 -15.82 9.78
N LYS A 68 -16.36 -15.21 10.53
CA LYS A 68 -17.75 -14.97 10.09
C LYS A 68 -17.96 -13.66 9.31
N TRP A 69 -16.88 -12.98 8.94
CA TRP A 69 -16.91 -11.74 8.19
C TRP A 69 -15.75 -11.72 7.18
N GLU A 70 -15.86 -10.81 6.22
CA GLU A 70 -14.84 -10.62 5.20
C GLU A 70 -13.73 -9.69 5.71
N PRO A 71 -12.46 -10.05 5.51
CA PRO A 71 -11.36 -9.17 5.86
C PRO A 71 -11.24 -8.03 4.86
N ARG A 72 -10.56 -6.96 5.28
CA ARG A 72 -10.06 -5.94 4.36
C ARG A 72 -8.54 -5.96 4.31
N VAL A 73 -8.01 -5.72 3.13
CA VAL A 73 -6.58 -5.65 2.83
C VAL A 73 -6.29 -4.29 2.21
N SER A 74 -5.25 -3.64 2.72
CA SER A 74 -4.77 -2.37 2.18
C SER A 74 -3.29 -2.42 1.84
N VAL A 75 -2.93 -1.71 0.77
CA VAL A 75 -1.54 -1.48 0.38
C VAL A 75 -1.25 0.02 0.34
N SER A 76 -0.03 0.43 0.67
CA SER A 76 0.36 1.84 0.63
C SER A 76 1.28 2.14 -0.56
N ARG A 77 1.07 3.27 -1.23
CA ARG A 77 1.90 3.74 -2.35
C ARG A 77 2.11 5.25 -2.29
N SER A 78 3.32 5.67 -2.64
CA SER A 78 3.62 7.05 -2.99
C SER A 78 3.35 7.23 -4.49
N ILE A 79 2.27 7.95 -4.84
CA ILE A 79 1.88 8.18 -6.23
C ILE A 79 1.67 9.68 -6.44
N PHE A 80 2.38 10.25 -7.41
CA PHE A 80 2.39 11.67 -7.73
C PHE A 80 2.15 11.87 -9.23
N ALA A 81 0.91 12.24 -9.59
CA ALA A 81 0.59 12.65 -10.96
C ALA A 81 1.21 14.01 -11.24
N LEU A 82 2.11 14.06 -12.23
CA LEU A 82 2.77 15.29 -12.63
C LEU A 82 1.86 16.03 -13.62
N VAL A 83 1.00 16.93 -13.15
CA VAL A 83 0.03 17.63 -14.00
C VAL A 83 0.39 19.09 -14.23
N ASP A 84 1.14 19.71 -13.30
CA ASP A 84 1.60 21.09 -13.41
C ASP A 84 3.13 21.23 -13.26
N GLU A 85 3.65 22.46 -13.39
CA GLU A 85 5.09 22.74 -13.27
C GLU A 85 5.60 22.52 -11.83
N ARG A 86 4.75 22.75 -10.83
CA ARG A 86 5.07 22.59 -9.42
C ARG A 86 5.25 21.11 -9.07
N ASP A 87 4.43 20.22 -9.62
CA ASP A 87 4.58 18.77 -9.47
C ASP A 87 5.91 18.30 -10.06
N ARG A 88 6.26 18.80 -11.26
CA ARG A 88 7.54 18.49 -11.92
C ARG A 88 8.73 19.05 -11.14
N MET A 89 8.59 20.22 -10.53
CA MET A 89 9.62 20.79 -9.67
C MET A 89 9.88 19.90 -8.44
N TYR A 90 8.82 19.40 -7.79
CA TYR A 90 8.96 18.58 -6.60
C TYR A 90 9.36 17.12 -6.90
N PHE A 91 8.78 16.51 -7.93
CA PHE A 91 8.84 15.05 -8.15
C PHE A 91 9.30 14.65 -9.56
N GLY A 92 9.59 15.61 -10.44
CA GLY A 92 9.99 15.30 -11.83
C GLY A 92 11.29 14.50 -11.96
N ARG A 93 12.14 14.50 -10.92
CA ARG A 93 13.34 13.66 -10.85
C ARG A 93 13.09 12.28 -10.24
N SER A 94 11.91 12.05 -9.67
CA SER A 94 11.55 10.80 -9.00
C SER A 94 11.01 9.73 -9.97
N GLY A 95 10.78 10.06 -11.24
CA GLY A 95 10.25 9.13 -12.25
C GLY A 95 11.19 7.98 -12.64
N GLU A 96 12.45 8.00 -12.17
CA GLU A 96 13.42 6.90 -12.31
C GLU A 96 13.56 6.08 -11.01
N SER A 97 12.70 6.32 -10.01
CA SER A 97 12.74 5.57 -8.75
C SER A 97 12.55 4.07 -8.99
N GLN A 98 13.44 3.28 -8.42
CA GLN A 98 13.33 1.82 -8.33
C GLN A 98 13.02 1.41 -6.88
N ASP A 99 12.60 0.16 -6.70
CA ASP A 99 12.51 -0.42 -5.36
C ASP A 99 13.89 -0.41 -4.72
N GLN A 100 13.94 -0.13 -3.42
CA GLN A 100 15.21 -0.02 -2.69
C GLN A 100 15.31 -1.13 -1.67
N ILE A 101 16.50 -1.71 -1.55
CA ILE A 101 16.83 -2.67 -0.49
C ILE A 101 17.73 -1.96 0.52
N GLY A 102 17.40 -2.11 1.80
CA GLY A 102 18.18 -1.55 2.90
C GLY A 102 18.15 -2.44 4.13
N MET A 103 19.10 -2.21 5.03
CA MET A 103 19.10 -2.82 6.37
C MET A 103 18.43 -1.84 7.33
N ILE A 104 17.36 -2.27 8.01
CA ILE A 104 16.66 -1.43 8.99
C ILE A 104 17.15 -1.66 10.43
N ASP A 105 17.85 -2.75 10.65
CA ASP A 105 18.64 -3.06 11.84
C ASP A 105 19.80 -4.00 11.45
N GLU A 106 20.53 -4.52 12.43
CA GLU A 106 21.71 -5.37 12.21
C GLU A 106 21.42 -6.63 11.37
N ASN A 107 20.20 -7.19 11.45
CA ASN A 107 19.86 -8.50 10.88
C ASN A 107 18.67 -8.46 9.92
N THR A 108 17.97 -7.34 9.80
CA THR A 108 16.74 -7.23 9.01
C THR A 108 16.98 -6.48 7.72
N ARG A 109 16.96 -7.24 6.62
CA ARG A 109 16.89 -6.72 5.26
C ARG A 109 15.44 -6.39 4.92
N ALA A 110 15.19 -5.16 4.47
CA ALA A 110 13.89 -4.68 4.05
C ALA A 110 13.91 -4.21 2.60
N ILE A 111 12.76 -4.34 1.95
CA ILE A 111 12.48 -3.80 0.62
C ILE A 111 11.46 -2.67 0.74
N PHE A 112 11.76 -1.55 0.10
CA PHE A 112 10.97 -0.33 0.05
C PHE A 112 10.41 -0.18 -1.36
N GLY A 113 9.11 0.04 -1.46
CA GLY A 113 8.47 0.30 -2.74
C GLY A 113 8.94 1.62 -3.34
N ARG A 114 9.15 1.63 -4.66
CA ARG A 114 9.44 2.86 -5.40
C ARG A 114 8.34 3.91 -5.22
N SER A 115 8.70 5.18 -5.41
CA SER A 115 7.71 6.23 -5.64
C SER A 115 7.32 6.27 -7.10
N PHE A 116 6.02 6.36 -7.37
CA PHE A 116 5.48 6.55 -8.72
C PHE A 116 5.32 8.04 -8.96
N ALA A 117 6.09 8.61 -9.87
CA ALA A 117 6.01 10.03 -10.22
C ALA A 117 6.15 10.20 -11.73
N ALA A 118 5.03 10.39 -12.42
CA ALA A 118 5.00 10.52 -13.87
C ALA A 118 3.72 11.24 -14.32
N GLU A 119 3.66 11.55 -15.61
CA GLU A 119 2.43 12.01 -16.26
C GLU A 119 1.33 10.93 -16.15
N PRO A 120 0.04 11.29 -16.11
CA PRO A 120 -1.06 10.38 -15.76
C PRO A 120 -1.12 9.07 -16.59
N ASP A 121 -0.96 9.14 -17.91
CA ASP A 121 -1.05 7.96 -18.78
C ASP A 121 0.02 6.92 -18.44
N ARG A 122 1.24 7.38 -18.17
CA ARG A 122 2.35 6.51 -17.76
C ARG A 122 2.11 5.93 -16.37
N LEU A 123 1.58 6.72 -15.43
CA LEU A 123 1.20 6.19 -14.11
C LEU A 123 0.16 5.08 -14.24
N ILE A 124 -0.84 5.24 -15.09
CA ILE A 124 -1.87 4.21 -15.31
C ILE A 124 -1.22 2.91 -15.80
N GLU A 125 -0.30 2.98 -16.77
CA GLU A 125 0.42 1.79 -17.25
C GLU A 125 1.26 1.13 -16.15
N GLU A 126 2.02 1.92 -15.39
CA GLU A 126 2.86 1.43 -14.31
C GLU A 126 2.05 0.79 -13.18
N LEU A 127 0.92 1.39 -12.80
CA LEU A 127 0.06 0.90 -11.73
C LEU A 127 -0.74 -0.34 -12.13
N LYS A 128 -1.05 -0.52 -13.43
CA LYS A 128 -1.65 -1.78 -13.94
C LYS A 128 -0.72 -2.98 -13.76
N GLY A 129 0.59 -2.76 -13.75
CA GLY A 129 1.59 -3.80 -13.52
C GLY A 129 1.78 -4.19 -12.05
N ASP A 130 1.22 -3.44 -11.11
CA ASP A 130 1.41 -3.67 -9.68
C ASP A 130 0.44 -4.74 -9.15
N GLU A 131 0.93 -5.98 -9.06
CA GLU A 131 0.17 -7.13 -8.53
C GLU A 131 -0.46 -6.88 -7.14
N ALA A 132 0.21 -6.13 -6.26
CA ALA A 132 -0.31 -5.90 -4.92
C ALA A 132 -1.46 -4.88 -4.92
N ILE A 133 -1.40 -3.87 -5.78
CA ILE A 133 -2.55 -2.97 -6.00
C ILE A 133 -3.73 -3.76 -6.58
N ALA A 134 -3.48 -4.65 -7.55
CA ALA A 134 -4.52 -5.46 -8.16
C ALA A 134 -5.22 -6.40 -7.15
N GLU A 135 -4.53 -6.81 -6.09
CA GLU A 135 -5.08 -7.71 -5.08
C GLU A 135 -5.68 -7.03 -3.86
N ALA A 136 -5.31 -5.79 -3.57
CA ALA A 136 -5.76 -5.06 -2.39
C ALA A 136 -7.20 -4.54 -2.53
N ASP A 137 -7.92 -4.47 -1.40
CA ASP A 137 -9.27 -3.90 -1.36
C ASP A 137 -9.24 -2.37 -1.18
N THR A 138 -8.10 -1.82 -0.77
CA THR A 138 -7.93 -0.40 -0.48
C THR A 138 -6.50 0.04 -0.78
N LEU A 139 -6.36 1.08 -1.61
CA LEU A 139 -5.10 1.77 -1.82
C LEU A 139 -4.99 2.95 -0.85
N LEU A 140 -3.92 3.00 -0.06
CA LEU A 140 -3.57 4.12 0.79
C LEU A 140 -2.52 4.98 0.08
N LEU A 141 -2.88 6.22 -0.24
CA LEU A 141 -1.96 7.18 -0.85
C LEU A 141 -1.14 7.86 0.25
N THR A 142 0.19 7.74 0.17
CA THR A 142 1.10 8.44 1.06
C THR A 142 1.44 9.81 0.49
N VAL A 143 1.06 10.86 1.20
CA VAL A 143 1.16 12.25 0.75
C VAL A 143 2.25 13.02 1.54
N PRO A 144 2.96 13.98 0.93
CA PRO A 144 4.06 14.71 1.54
C PRO A 144 3.55 15.74 2.57
N ASN A 145 3.51 15.34 3.84
CA ASN A 145 3.04 16.18 4.95
C ASN A 145 3.75 17.55 5.06
N GLN A 146 5.00 17.65 4.59
CA GLN A 146 5.78 18.89 4.60
C GLN A 146 5.30 19.94 3.59
N LEU A 147 4.52 19.56 2.56
CA LEU A 147 4.08 20.46 1.49
C LEU A 147 2.73 21.16 1.80
N GLY A 148 2.17 20.94 2.99
CA GLY A 148 0.97 21.64 3.46
C GLY A 148 -0.34 21.10 2.87
N VAL A 149 -1.47 21.55 3.42
CA VAL A 149 -2.80 21.00 3.11
C VAL A 149 -3.17 21.19 1.64
N ASP A 150 -3.01 22.39 1.11
CA ASP A 150 -3.45 22.73 -0.25
C ASP A 150 -2.75 21.88 -1.32
N TYR A 151 -1.44 21.66 -1.17
CA TYR A 151 -0.71 20.81 -2.11
C TYR A 151 -1.11 19.33 -1.97
N ASN A 152 -1.31 18.84 -0.75
CA ASN A 152 -1.74 17.46 -0.54
C ASN A 152 -3.16 17.21 -1.07
N ALA A 153 -4.06 18.21 -0.98
CA ALA A 153 -5.37 18.15 -1.62
C ALA A 153 -5.25 18.06 -3.15
N HIS A 154 -4.39 18.87 -3.76
CA HIS A 154 -4.06 18.80 -5.19
C HIS A 154 -3.53 17.42 -5.60
N VAL A 155 -2.60 16.83 -4.83
CA VAL A 155 -2.07 15.48 -5.11
C VAL A 155 -3.19 14.44 -5.16
N ILE A 156 -4.10 14.47 -4.18
CA ILE A 156 -5.22 13.52 -4.13
C ILE A 156 -6.19 13.77 -5.29
N GLU A 157 -6.54 15.03 -5.55
CA GLU A 157 -7.44 15.41 -6.65
C GLU A 157 -6.87 14.99 -8.02
N ALA A 158 -5.56 15.16 -8.24
CA ALA A 158 -4.91 14.76 -9.48
C ALA A 158 -4.99 13.24 -9.71
N ILE A 159 -4.83 12.43 -8.66
CA ILE A 159 -5.00 10.98 -8.75
C ILE A 159 -6.46 10.62 -9.07
N LEU A 160 -7.42 11.21 -8.36
CA LEU A 160 -8.84 10.92 -8.56
C LEU A 160 -9.34 11.36 -9.94
N THR A 161 -8.81 12.45 -10.49
CA THR A 161 -9.25 13.02 -11.76
C THR A 161 -8.56 12.39 -12.96
N HIS A 162 -7.26 12.12 -12.87
CA HIS A 162 -6.45 11.76 -14.04
C HIS A 162 -5.98 10.30 -14.06
N VAL A 163 -5.89 9.63 -12.90
CA VAL A 163 -5.31 8.28 -12.80
C VAL A 163 -6.38 7.23 -12.49
N ALA A 164 -7.17 7.46 -11.44
CA ALA A 164 -8.21 6.54 -10.98
C ALA A 164 -9.18 6.09 -12.10
N PRO A 165 -9.69 6.97 -13.00
CA PRO A 165 -10.59 6.54 -14.07
C PRO A 165 -9.95 5.56 -15.04
N GLY A 166 -8.66 5.75 -15.36
CA GLY A 166 -7.90 4.87 -16.27
C GLY A 166 -7.61 3.47 -15.70
N LEU A 167 -7.78 3.32 -14.38
CA LEU A 167 -7.65 2.07 -13.64
C LEU A 167 -9.03 1.48 -13.25
N GLY A 168 -10.12 2.15 -13.61
CA GLY A 168 -11.49 1.73 -13.26
C GLY A 168 -11.83 1.93 -11.79
N TRP A 169 -11.06 2.74 -11.07
CA TRP A 169 -11.33 3.09 -9.67
C TRP A 169 -12.41 4.17 -9.61
N ARG A 170 -13.16 4.20 -8.50
CA ARG A 170 -14.25 5.15 -8.25
C ARG A 170 -14.04 5.89 -6.95
#